data_AF-A0A918ZW30-F1
#
_entry.id   AF-A0A918ZW30-F1
#
_cell.length_a   1.000
_cell.length_b   1.000
_cell.length_c   1.000
_cell.angle_alpha   90.00
_cell.angle_beta   90.00
_cell.angle_gamma   90.00
#
_symmetry.space_group_name_H-M   'P 1'
#
loop_
_entity.id
_entity.type
_entity.pdbx_description
1 polymer ?
#
loop_
_entity_poly.entity_id
_entity_poly.type
_entity_poly.pdbx_seq_one_letter_code
_entity_poly.pdbx_strand_id
1 'polypeptide(L)'
;MRTHDTPAGGEAPRAGCRFLADTDEPSPTDEPPGADRTSPVDQLPGPDELLVIKQTERPGEPAVLHRYDAPADPRPRPVPGTRGLWRTAADGVPDQDKAVRRAFQRVRALGAYFGAGECATGPDALIVQSRRDRAHKAVFAGAEFRGSRHRLHIKGARKLTGTAKDAERAELVSGVCLFSHRNLRFVDEHGDCAELLRADAAPPAARLRSVTVEDELSLYEYETVLRQSRVIGDVAAMLPPSLPLTVTVDVPRVQYYLYLLDAYQGGLVTTELAQRYFRLVDSRYTRVLDLFRRRIRRALDAAGRTDVAVRTAPGLDPLAECLAEAVATGDVPHDDDLLAVMIATGDPMWKELRELDVPHDRHCLGYTSYLVELLRAVGLSDDGRGALGINVDSFGEALLFDQARQLRQELDAPDDDPPFLGLYAAETVQTLRPDGHVASLYLTDPGRYALGEDGVPVDLFRLLDGVYAQPSNAPPPDLT
;
A
#
# COMPACT_ATOMS: atom_id res chain seq x y z
N MET A 1 57.71 -14.43 -0.48
CA MET A 1 58.23 -13.42 0.45
C MET A 1 58.10 -12.04 -0.18
N ARG A 2 56.95 -11.40 0.07
CA ARG A 2 56.66 -9.96 -0.08
C ARG A 2 55.30 -9.76 0.57
N THR A 3 55.34 -9.24 1.79
CA THR A 3 54.22 -8.89 2.65
C THR A 3 53.65 -7.55 2.18
N HIS A 4 52.33 -7.49 2.01
CA HIS A 4 51.61 -6.23 1.87
C HIS A 4 50.83 -6.00 3.16
N ASP A 5 51.32 -5.07 3.96
CA ASP A 5 50.68 -4.51 5.13
C ASP A 5 49.40 -3.77 4.71
N THR A 6 48.29 -4.12 5.34
CA THR A 6 47.03 -3.37 5.26
C THR A 6 46.91 -2.55 6.55
N PRO A 7 46.61 -1.24 6.50
CA PRO A 7 46.48 -0.44 7.72
C PRO A 7 45.17 -0.77 8.45
N ALA A 8 45.28 -0.84 9.77
CA ALA A 8 44.16 -0.95 10.70
C ALA A 8 43.20 0.24 10.53
N GLY A 9 41.97 -0.05 10.08
CA GLY A 9 40.86 0.89 10.09
C GLY A 9 40.26 0.95 11.50
N GLY A 10 40.18 2.17 12.04
CA GLY A 10 39.64 2.44 13.38
C GLY A 10 38.16 2.09 13.50
N GLU A 11 37.81 1.54 14.67
CA GLU A 11 36.44 1.28 15.08
C GLU A 11 35.65 2.60 15.20
N ALA A 12 34.52 2.67 14.49
CA ALA A 12 33.50 3.67 14.73
C ALA A 12 32.74 3.34 16.04
N PRO A 13 32.31 4.35 16.83
CA PRO A 13 31.61 4.10 18.08
C PRO A 13 30.25 3.45 17.82
N ARG A 14 30.05 2.26 18.41
CA ARG A 14 28.78 1.55 18.43
C ARG A 14 27.76 2.40 19.21
N ALA A 15 26.70 2.84 18.53
CA ALA A 15 25.55 3.45 19.17
C ALA A 15 24.82 2.36 19.97
N GLY A 16 25.06 2.31 21.29
CA GLY A 16 24.40 1.37 22.17
C GLY A 16 22.89 1.64 22.23
N CYS A 17 22.10 0.68 21.78
CA CYS A 17 20.68 0.60 22.13
C CYS A 17 20.58 0.38 23.63
N ARG A 18 20.18 1.41 24.38
CA ARG A 18 19.84 1.28 25.79
C ARG A 18 18.50 0.55 25.90
N PHE A 19 18.55 -0.69 26.39
CA PHE A 19 17.38 -1.42 26.86
C PHE A 19 16.84 -0.74 28.12
N LEU A 20 15.61 -0.22 28.07
CA LEU A 20 14.82 0.05 29.26
C LEU A 20 14.25 -1.30 29.73
N ALA A 21 14.64 -1.70 30.94
CA ALA A 21 14.11 -2.87 31.61
C ALA A 21 12.67 -2.61 32.07
N ASP A 22 11.88 -3.68 32.14
CA ASP A 22 10.50 -3.75 32.62
C ASP A 22 10.27 -2.90 33.88
N THR A 23 9.38 -1.92 33.78
CA THR A 23 8.66 -1.33 34.92
C THR A 23 7.24 -0.97 34.48
N ASP A 24 6.27 -1.58 35.17
CA ASP A 24 4.89 -1.20 35.45
C ASP A 24 4.01 -0.56 34.35
N GLU A 25 2.83 -1.16 34.20
CA GLU A 25 1.72 -0.77 33.33
C GLU A 25 1.49 0.76 33.29
N PRO A 26 1.44 1.40 32.11
CA PRO A 26 1.06 2.80 32.01
C PRO A 26 -0.46 2.96 32.17
N SER A 27 -0.86 3.72 33.20
CA SER A 27 -2.20 4.32 33.30
C SER A 27 -2.51 5.19 32.07
N PRO A 28 -3.77 5.23 31.62
CA PRO A 28 -4.16 6.07 30.51
C PRO A 28 -4.28 7.54 30.94
N THR A 29 -3.98 8.44 29.99
CA THR A 29 -4.24 9.88 29.96
C THR A 29 -3.36 10.79 30.83
N ASP A 30 -2.18 11.13 30.31
CA ASP A 30 -1.61 12.47 30.49
C ASP A 30 -1.70 13.20 29.14
N GLU A 31 -2.75 13.99 28.95
CA GLU A 31 -2.73 15.05 27.92
C GLU A 31 -1.72 16.11 28.37
N PRO A 32 -0.76 16.52 27.52
CA PRO A 32 0.18 17.56 27.89
C PRO A 32 -0.56 18.89 28.14
N PRO A 33 -0.34 19.55 29.29
CA PRO A 33 -1.05 20.77 29.62
C PRO A 33 -0.52 21.95 28.80
N GLY A 34 -1.36 22.50 27.91
CA GLY A 34 -1.10 23.79 27.26
C GLY A 34 -1.47 23.86 25.77
N ALA A 35 -2.74 23.66 25.43
CA ALA A 35 -3.25 23.82 24.06
C ALA A 35 -4.40 24.83 24.02
N ASP A 36 -4.09 26.12 24.18
CA ASP A 36 -5.04 27.21 23.87
C ASP A 36 -4.39 28.28 22.98
N ARG A 37 -3.47 27.83 22.12
CA ARG A 37 -3.05 28.56 20.92
C ARG A 37 -3.59 27.77 19.75
N THR A 38 -4.53 28.35 19.00
CA THR A 38 -4.91 27.87 17.66
C THR A 38 -3.65 27.88 16.81
N SER A 39 -2.98 26.73 16.79
CA SER A 39 -1.71 26.56 16.12
C SER A 39 -1.95 26.65 14.62
N PRO A 40 -1.03 27.19 13.80
CA PRO A 40 -1.08 27.13 12.34
C PRO A 40 -1.32 25.70 11.80
N VAL A 41 -1.09 24.68 12.64
CA VAL A 41 -1.43 23.27 12.43
C VAL A 41 -2.93 23.00 12.20
N ASP A 42 -3.84 23.89 12.62
CA ASP A 42 -5.29 23.77 12.34
C ASP A 42 -5.67 24.17 10.90
N GLN A 43 -4.77 24.77 10.12
CA GLN A 43 -5.01 24.98 8.70
C GLN A 43 -4.81 23.67 7.96
N LEU A 44 -5.93 23.02 7.66
CA LEU A 44 -5.96 21.87 6.78
C LEU A 44 -5.34 22.25 5.44
N PRO A 45 -4.51 21.37 4.87
CA PRO A 45 -3.87 21.67 3.61
C PRO A 45 -4.93 21.84 2.51
N GLY A 46 -4.60 22.67 1.52
CA GLY A 46 -5.41 22.78 0.32
C GLY A 46 -5.43 21.45 -0.44
N PRO A 47 -6.47 21.19 -1.27
CA PRO A 47 -6.60 19.95 -2.03
C PRO A 47 -5.44 19.69 -3.01
N ASP A 48 -4.66 20.72 -3.31
CA ASP A 48 -3.59 20.70 -4.30
C ASP A 48 -2.19 20.72 -3.68
N GLU A 49 -2.10 20.86 -2.35
CA GLU A 49 -0.82 20.83 -1.66
C GLU A 49 -0.23 19.41 -1.70
N LEU A 50 1.09 19.34 -1.76
CA LEU A 50 1.86 18.13 -1.60
C LEU A 50 2.50 18.15 -0.21
N LEU A 51 2.21 17.13 0.58
CA LEU A 51 2.81 16.93 1.89
C LEU A 51 4.07 16.07 1.72
N VAL A 52 5.19 16.53 2.27
CA VAL A 52 6.47 15.81 2.17
C VAL A 52 7.11 15.72 3.55
N ILE A 53 7.35 14.51 4.04
CA ILE A 53 8.03 14.28 5.32
C ILE A 53 9.48 13.89 5.06
N LYS A 54 10.40 14.69 5.58
CA LYS A 54 11.83 14.44 5.48
C LYS A 54 12.35 13.80 6.76
N GLN A 55 12.93 12.60 6.62
CA GLN A 55 13.66 11.94 7.71
C GLN A 55 14.97 12.70 7.98
N THR A 56 15.34 12.81 9.25
CA THR A 56 16.57 13.45 9.71
C THR A 56 17.77 12.51 9.57
N GLU A 57 18.97 13.05 9.42
CA GLU A 57 20.21 12.25 9.34
C GLU A 57 20.58 11.63 10.69
N ARG A 58 20.16 12.26 11.79
CA ARG A 58 20.53 11.83 13.14
C ARG A 58 19.47 10.90 13.71
N PRO A 59 19.86 9.69 14.16
CA PRO A 59 18.94 8.78 14.84
C PRO A 59 18.24 9.46 16.01
N GLY A 60 16.91 9.35 16.07
CA GLY A 60 16.09 9.89 17.16
C GLY A 60 15.64 11.34 16.98
N GLU A 61 16.15 12.09 15.98
CA GLU A 61 15.56 13.39 15.65
C GLU A 61 14.22 13.20 14.91
N PRO A 62 13.17 13.94 15.27
CA PRO A 62 11.85 13.80 14.65
C PRO A 62 11.89 14.22 13.17
N ALA A 63 11.09 13.54 12.34
CA ALA A 63 10.95 13.90 10.94
C ALA A 63 10.28 15.28 10.79
N VAL A 64 10.55 15.97 9.67
CA VAL A 64 9.99 17.31 9.40
C VAL A 64 8.99 17.25 8.25
N LEU A 65 7.79 17.80 8.47
CA LEU A 65 6.73 17.95 7.48
C LEU A 65 6.89 19.27 6.73
N HIS A 66 7.05 19.18 5.42
CA HIS A 66 7.04 20.29 4.48
C HIS A 66 5.74 20.28 3.67
N ARG A 67 5.25 21.48 3.30
CA ARG A 67 4.08 21.65 2.42
C ARG A 67 4.51 22.37 1.15
N TYR A 68 4.02 21.90 0.01
CA TYR A 68 4.30 22.52 -1.29
C TYR A 68 3.02 22.77 -2.06
N ASP A 69 2.80 24.03 -2.44
CA ASP A 69 1.70 24.46 -3.30
C ASP A 69 1.72 23.80 -4.69
N ALA A 70 0.57 23.84 -5.35
CA ALA A 70 0.41 23.43 -6.74
C ALA A 70 1.43 24.11 -7.67
N PRO A 71 2.00 23.40 -8.65
CA PRO A 71 2.87 24.03 -9.63
C PRO A 71 2.04 24.96 -10.53
N ALA A 72 2.49 26.20 -10.71
CA ALA A 72 1.95 27.08 -11.74
C ALA A 72 2.59 26.85 -13.13
N ASP A 73 3.75 26.18 -13.19
CA ASP A 73 4.50 25.94 -14.44
C ASP A 73 4.08 24.61 -15.10
N PRO A 74 3.73 24.60 -16.41
CA PRO A 74 3.48 23.38 -17.16
C PRO A 74 4.70 22.48 -17.38
N ARG A 75 5.90 22.98 -17.13
CA ARG A 75 7.11 22.16 -17.25
C ARG A 75 7.32 21.39 -15.95
N PRO A 76 7.73 20.10 -16.03
CA PRO A 76 8.15 19.36 -14.85
C PRO A 76 9.22 20.11 -14.04
N ARG A 77 8.89 20.48 -12.80
CA ARG A 77 9.80 21.12 -11.85
C ARG A 77 10.10 20.17 -10.70
N PRO A 78 11.38 20.04 -10.28
CA PRO A 78 11.70 19.27 -9.10
C PRO A 78 11.05 19.91 -7.88
N VAL A 79 10.53 19.10 -6.97
CA VAL A 79 10.06 19.61 -5.67
C VAL A 79 11.30 20.04 -4.86
N PRO A 80 11.33 21.26 -4.29
CA PRO A 80 12.51 21.77 -3.58
C PRO A 80 12.99 20.80 -2.49
N GLY A 81 14.31 20.59 -2.40
CA GLY A 81 14.91 19.73 -1.38
C GLY A 81 14.74 18.21 -1.60
N THR A 82 14.11 17.80 -2.71
CA THR A 82 13.86 16.39 -3.02
C THR A 82 14.74 15.87 -4.17
N ARG A 83 14.96 14.56 -4.20
CA ARG A 83 15.57 13.83 -5.32
C ARG A 83 14.61 12.74 -5.77
N GLY A 84 14.20 12.76 -7.03
CA GLY A 84 13.23 11.76 -7.49
C GLY A 84 11.78 12.22 -7.45
N LEU A 85 11.49 13.48 -7.12
CA LEU A 85 10.12 14.02 -7.08
C LEU A 85 10.00 15.28 -7.93
N TRP A 86 9.06 15.27 -8.87
CA TRP A 86 8.73 16.43 -9.71
C TRP A 86 7.22 16.63 -9.77
N ARG A 87 6.82 17.87 -10.02
CA ARG A 87 5.43 18.25 -10.29
C ARG A 87 5.34 19.04 -11.58
N THR A 88 4.19 18.97 -12.23
CA THR A 88 3.91 19.69 -13.47
C THR A 88 2.44 20.06 -13.51
N ALA A 89 2.10 21.25 -14.00
CA ALA A 89 0.70 21.59 -14.29
C ALA A 89 0.19 20.80 -15.51
N ALA A 90 -1.11 20.54 -15.58
CA ALA A 90 -1.78 19.87 -16.69
C ALA A 90 -1.94 20.82 -17.90
N ASP A 91 -2.21 22.10 -17.63
CA ASP A 91 -2.42 23.12 -18.65
C ASP A 91 -1.09 23.52 -19.27
N GLY A 92 -0.92 23.18 -20.55
CA GLY A 92 0.30 23.52 -21.30
C GLY A 92 1.44 22.53 -21.15
N VAL A 93 1.19 21.30 -20.64
CA VAL A 93 2.17 20.19 -20.67
C VAL A 93 2.84 20.22 -22.04
N PRO A 94 4.14 20.57 -22.13
CA PRO A 94 4.81 20.72 -23.41
C PRO A 94 4.65 19.43 -24.20
N ASP A 95 4.57 19.51 -25.53
CA ASP A 95 4.52 18.34 -26.42
C ASP A 95 5.61 17.28 -26.17
N GLN A 96 6.62 17.63 -25.38
CA GLN A 96 7.84 16.88 -25.14
C GLN A 96 7.73 15.74 -24.09
N ASP A 97 6.93 15.84 -23.01
CA ASP A 97 6.83 14.72 -22.05
C ASP A 97 5.71 13.73 -22.42
N LYS A 98 6.10 12.73 -23.20
CA LYS A 98 5.23 11.63 -23.65
C LYS A 98 4.64 10.83 -22.49
N ALA A 99 5.32 10.69 -21.35
CA ALA A 99 4.81 9.91 -20.22
C ALA A 99 3.67 10.64 -19.51
N VAL A 100 3.83 11.94 -19.26
CA VAL A 100 2.79 12.80 -18.66
C VAL A 100 1.54 12.85 -19.54
N ARG A 101 1.70 13.10 -20.84
CA ARG A 101 0.57 13.10 -21.79
C ARG A 101 -0.19 11.77 -21.77
N ARG A 102 0.54 10.64 -21.74
CA ARG A 102 -0.07 9.31 -21.68
C ARG A 102 -0.83 9.09 -20.37
N ALA A 103 -0.34 9.59 -19.24
CA ALA A 103 -1.03 9.48 -17.96
C ALA A 103 -2.37 10.22 -17.99
N PHE A 104 -2.40 11.48 -18.43
CA PHE A 104 -3.66 12.24 -18.59
C PHE A 104 -4.61 11.64 -19.64
N GLN A 105 -4.09 11.05 -20.72
CA GLN A 105 -4.92 10.30 -21.67
C GLN A 105 -5.63 9.11 -21.02
N ARG A 106 -4.99 8.44 -20.05
CA ARG A 106 -5.61 7.33 -19.33
C ARG A 106 -6.70 7.81 -18.37
N VAL A 107 -6.52 8.97 -17.73
CA VAL A 107 -7.58 9.60 -16.92
C VAL A 107 -8.78 9.96 -17.80
N ARG A 108 -8.56 10.54 -18.98
CA ARG A 108 -9.64 10.80 -19.95
C ARG A 108 -10.35 9.54 -20.43
N ALA A 109 -9.60 8.47 -20.70
CA ALA A 109 -10.18 7.18 -21.07
C ALA A 109 -11.03 6.58 -19.94
N LEU A 110 -10.57 6.72 -18.68
CA LEU A 110 -11.33 6.32 -17.50
C LEU A 110 -12.66 7.08 -17.42
N GLY A 111 -12.62 8.41 -17.50
CA GLY A 111 -13.83 9.25 -17.51
C GLY A 111 -14.78 8.90 -18.64
N ALA A 112 -14.28 8.73 -19.87
CA ALA A 112 -15.10 8.35 -21.02
C ALA A 112 -15.83 7.00 -20.81
N TYR A 113 -15.16 6.02 -20.18
CA TYR A 113 -15.73 4.70 -19.94
C TYR A 113 -16.85 4.71 -18.88
N PHE A 114 -16.67 5.44 -17.76
CA PHE A 114 -17.71 5.54 -16.72
C PHE A 114 -18.85 6.49 -17.10
N GLY A 115 -18.56 7.50 -17.93
CA GLY A 115 -19.52 8.50 -18.38
C GLY A 115 -18.92 9.90 -18.42
N ALA A 116 -19.29 10.70 -19.42
CA ALA A 116 -18.79 12.06 -19.54
C ALA A 116 -19.05 12.86 -18.24
N GLY A 117 -18.00 13.44 -17.66
CA GLY A 117 -18.08 14.23 -16.44
C GLY A 117 -18.02 13.43 -15.12
N GLU A 118 -17.93 12.10 -15.16
CA GLU A 118 -17.75 11.27 -13.96
C GLU A 118 -16.32 11.38 -13.40
N CYS A 119 -15.33 11.43 -14.30
CA CYS A 119 -13.93 11.71 -13.97
C CYS A 119 -13.31 12.63 -15.02
N ALA A 120 -12.66 13.70 -14.57
CA ALA A 120 -11.95 14.66 -15.41
C ALA A 120 -10.45 14.68 -15.10
N THR A 121 -9.66 15.23 -16.01
CA THR A 121 -8.23 15.49 -15.74
C THR A 121 -8.10 16.66 -14.78
N GLY A 122 -7.43 16.44 -13.65
CA GLY A 122 -7.08 17.53 -12.73
C GLY A 122 -5.91 18.37 -13.23
N PRO A 123 -5.61 19.50 -12.56
CA PRO A 123 -4.67 20.50 -13.05
C PRO A 123 -3.18 20.20 -12.81
N ASP A 124 -2.81 19.03 -12.26
CA ASP A 124 -1.40 18.69 -12.05
C ASP A 124 -1.09 17.20 -12.26
N ALA A 125 0.20 16.88 -12.32
CA ALA A 125 0.69 15.52 -12.20
C ALA A 125 1.91 15.45 -11.26
N LEU A 126 2.02 14.35 -10.52
CA LEU A 126 3.18 14.00 -9.72
C LEU A 126 4.04 12.98 -10.48
N ILE A 127 5.34 13.19 -10.49
CA ILE A 127 6.31 12.31 -11.13
C ILE A 127 7.27 11.81 -10.06
N VAL A 128 7.35 10.49 -9.92
CA VAL A 128 8.27 9.82 -9.00
C VAL A 128 9.28 9.02 -9.83
N GLN A 129 10.56 9.30 -9.67
CA GLN A 129 11.65 8.60 -10.38
C GLN A 129 12.43 7.75 -9.40
N SER A 130 12.59 6.47 -9.75
CA SER A 130 13.37 5.54 -8.94
C SER A 130 14.84 5.92 -8.93
N ARG A 131 15.52 5.67 -7.81
CA ARG A 131 16.98 5.78 -7.70
C ARG A 131 17.70 4.79 -8.61
N ARG A 132 17.13 3.58 -8.79
CA ARG A 132 17.77 2.48 -9.53
C ARG A 132 17.68 2.68 -11.05
N ASP A 133 16.64 3.38 -11.52
CA ASP A 133 16.43 3.57 -12.94
C ASP A 133 15.94 4.98 -13.26
N ARG A 134 16.83 5.79 -13.85
CA ARG A 134 16.49 7.15 -14.27
C ARG A 134 15.59 7.19 -15.52
N ALA A 135 15.53 6.13 -16.31
CA ALA A 135 14.61 6.04 -17.45
C ALA A 135 13.18 5.72 -17.00
N HIS A 136 13.01 4.99 -15.89
CA HIS A 136 11.70 4.67 -15.35
C HIS A 136 11.18 5.74 -14.38
N LYS A 137 10.17 6.49 -14.85
CA LYS A 137 9.39 7.44 -14.07
C LYS A 137 7.96 6.94 -13.92
N ALA A 138 7.47 6.89 -12.69
CA ALA A 138 6.05 6.73 -12.41
C ALA A 138 5.39 8.10 -12.51
N VAL A 139 4.36 8.21 -13.35
CA VAL A 139 3.57 9.43 -13.48
C VAL A 139 2.17 9.18 -12.94
N PHE A 140 1.75 10.03 -12.03
CA PHE A 140 0.44 10.06 -11.40
C PHE A 140 -0.27 11.33 -11.88
N ALA A 141 -1.19 11.18 -12.82
CA ALA A 141 -1.95 12.31 -13.35
C ALA A 141 -3.08 12.69 -12.41
N GLY A 142 -3.33 13.99 -12.25
CA GLY A 142 -4.47 14.50 -11.54
C GLY A 142 -5.76 13.96 -12.16
N ALA A 143 -6.63 13.44 -11.31
CA ALA A 143 -7.95 12.92 -11.64
C ALA A 143 -8.96 13.54 -10.67
N GLU A 144 -9.94 14.24 -11.23
CA GLU A 144 -11.02 14.89 -10.48
C GLU A 144 -12.27 14.02 -10.58
N PHE A 145 -12.85 13.73 -9.42
CA PHE A 145 -14.11 13.02 -9.27
C PHE A 145 -15.13 13.97 -8.61
N ARG A 146 -16.39 13.56 -8.54
CA ARG A 146 -17.45 14.34 -7.88
C ARG A 146 -17.15 14.52 -6.39
N GLY A 147 -16.52 15.64 -6.02
CA GLY A 147 -16.21 15.95 -4.63
C GLY A 147 -14.87 15.42 -4.13
N SER A 148 -13.98 14.95 -5.01
CA SER A 148 -12.62 14.56 -4.62
C SER A 148 -11.61 14.74 -5.74
N ARG A 149 -10.33 14.70 -5.37
CA ARG A 149 -9.22 14.73 -6.30
C ARG A 149 -8.16 13.73 -5.88
N HIS A 150 -7.62 13.03 -6.86
CA HIS A 150 -6.54 12.06 -6.69
C HIS A 150 -5.42 12.34 -7.70
N ARG A 151 -4.24 11.81 -7.42
CA ARG A 151 -3.18 11.67 -8.43
C ARG A 151 -3.03 10.20 -8.74
N LEU A 152 -3.48 9.77 -9.92
CA LEU A 152 -3.61 8.36 -10.28
C LEU A 152 -2.58 7.92 -11.32
N HIS A 153 -1.95 6.79 -11.06
CA HIS A 153 -1.38 5.96 -12.10
C HIS A 153 -2.42 4.93 -12.50
N ILE A 154 -2.78 4.88 -13.79
CA ILE A 154 -3.83 3.99 -14.28
C ILE A 154 -3.22 2.94 -15.21
N LYS A 155 -3.61 1.68 -15.03
CA LYS A 155 -3.35 0.57 -15.94
C LYS A 155 -4.67 0.00 -16.48
N GLY A 156 -4.61 -0.67 -17.64
CA GLY A 156 -5.80 -1.23 -18.30
C GLY A 156 -6.66 -0.23 -19.08
N ALA A 157 -6.67 1.06 -18.72
CA ALA A 157 -7.54 2.09 -19.32
C ALA A 157 -7.60 2.19 -20.86
N ARG A 158 -6.55 1.77 -21.59
CA ARG A 158 -6.54 1.79 -23.06
C ARG A 158 -7.27 0.62 -23.71
N LYS A 159 -7.49 -0.45 -22.95
CA LYS A 159 -8.26 -1.63 -23.36
C LYS A 159 -9.73 -1.50 -22.96
N LEU A 160 -10.15 -0.37 -22.38
CA LEU A 160 -11.55 -0.10 -22.10
C LEU A 160 -12.29 0.08 -23.43
N THR A 161 -13.18 -0.84 -23.73
CA THR A 161 -14.15 -0.79 -24.83
C THR A 161 -15.55 -0.64 -24.24
N GLY A 162 -16.49 -0.05 -24.99
CA GLY A 162 -17.83 0.21 -24.47
C GLY A 162 -17.84 1.18 -23.30
N THR A 163 -18.72 0.91 -22.33
CA THR A 163 -18.98 1.73 -21.15
C THR A 163 -19.18 0.86 -19.91
N ALA A 164 -19.09 1.46 -18.73
CA ALA A 164 -19.36 0.77 -17.47
C ALA A 164 -20.81 0.21 -17.36
N LYS A 165 -21.73 0.66 -18.22
CA LYS A 165 -23.10 0.14 -18.30
C LYS A 165 -23.20 -1.21 -19.01
N ASP A 166 -22.17 -1.56 -19.77
CA ASP A 166 -22.12 -2.83 -20.50
C ASP A 166 -21.60 -3.98 -19.62
N ALA A 167 -21.08 -3.67 -18.43
CA ALA A 167 -20.69 -4.67 -17.44
C ALA A 167 -21.93 -5.29 -16.76
N GLU A 168 -21.87 -6.57 -16.44
CA GLU A 168 -22.93 -7.27 -15.70
C GLU A 168 -22.78 -7.09 -14.19
N ARG A 169 -21.54 -6.94 -13.72
CA ARG A 169 -21.15 -6.64 -12.33
C ARG A 169 -19.79 -5.95 -12.28
N ALA A 170 -19.44 -5.38 -11.13
CA ALA A 170 -18.11 -4.87 -10.84
C ALA A 170 -17.53 -5.50 -9.57
N GLU A 171 -16.25 -5.82 -9.60
CA GLU A 171 -15.49 -6.33 -8.46
C GLU A 171 -14.30 -5.41 -8.20
N LEU A 172 -14.28 -4.77 -7.03
CA LEU A 172 -13.14 -3.99 -6.56
C LEU A 172 -12.29 -4.86 -5.63
N VAL A 173 -10.99 -4.90 -5.87
CA VAL A 173 -10.01 -5.52 -4.95
C VAL A 173 -9.05 -4.45 -4.46
N SER A 174 -8.74 -4.48 -3.17
CA SER A 174 -7.80 -3.56 -2.56
C SER A 174 -7.16 -4.19 -1.33
N GLY A 175 -5.91 -3.84 -1.06
CA GLY A 175 -5.16 -4.38 0.06
C GLY A 175 -4.20 -3.40 0.69
N VAL A 176 -3.76 -3.74 1.90
CA VAL A 176 -2.73 -3.00 2.63
C VAL A 176 -1.87 -4.01 3.37
N CYS A 177 -0.55 -3.91 3.22
CA CYS A 177 0.37 -4.78 3.95
C CYS A 177 0.33 -4.47 5.45
N LEU A 178 0.68 -5.45 6.27
CA LEU A 178 0.76 -5.27 7.71
C LEU A 178 2.11 -4.69 8.11
N PHE A 179 2.08 -3.79 9.09
CA PHE A 179 3.23 -3.10 9.63
C PHE A 179 3.93 -2.21 8.59
N SER A 180 4.48 -1.08 9.05
CA SER A 180 5.63 -0.53 8.35
C SER A 180 6.87 -1.35 8.68
N HIS A 181 7.93 -1.16 7.90
CA HIS A 181 9.25 -1.72 8.18
C HIS A 181 9.78 -1.38 9.59
N ARG A 182 9.29 -0.30 10.21
CA ARG A 182 9.73 0.13 11.56
C ARG A 182 8.85 -0.36 12.68
N ASN A 183 7.61 -0.76 12.40
CA ASN A 183 6.61 -1.03 13.43
C ASN A 183 6.65 -2.46 13.95
N LEU A 184 7.27 -3.40 13.23
CA LEU A 184 7.61 -4.73 13.74
C LEU A 184 9.14 -4.88 13.77
N ARG A 185 9.69 -5.25 14.92
CA ARG A 185 11.13 -5.41 15.10
C ARG A 185 11.45 -6.75 15.72
N PHE A 186 12.36 -7.47 15.10
CA PHE A 186 13.02 -8.61 15.71
C PHE A 186 14.36 -8.15 16.26
N VAL A 187 14.70 -8.61 17.46
CA VAL A 187 16.02 -8.39 18.05
C VAL A 187 16.68 -9.74 18.24
N ASP A 188 17.92 -9.86 17.82
CA ASP A 188 18.71 -11.08 17.97
C ASP A 188 19.41 -11.19 19.34
N GLU A 189 20.11 -12.30 19.56
CA GLU A 189 20.89 -12.54 20.78
C GLU A 189 22.05 -11.55 20.99
N HIS A 190 22.50 -10.85 19.95
CA HIS A 190 23.51 -9.79 20.04
C HIS A 190 22.91 -8.41 20.35
N GLY A 191 21.59 -8.28 20.27
CA GLY A 191 20.88 -7.02 20.45
C GLY A 191 20.70 -6.23 19.15
N ASP A 192 21.05 -6.82 18.00
CA ASP A 192 20.89 -6.20 16.69
C ASP A 192 19.47 -6.43 16.16
N CYS A 193 18.98 -5.50 15.33
CA CYS A 193 17.65 -5.59 14.73
C CYS A 193 17.71 -6.41 13.43
N ALA A 194 16.85 -7.43 13.31
CA ALA A 194 16.72 -8.25 12.10
C ALA A 194 15.52 -7.79 11.25
N GLU A 195 15.74 -7.56 9.95
CA GLU A 195 14.75 -7.05 8.99
C GLU A 195 13.97 -8.19 8.29
N LEU A 196 13.23 -9.02 9.04
CA LEU A 196 12.55 -10.19 8.47
C LEU A 196 11.41 -9.89 7.48
N LEU A 197 10.83 -8.69 7.50
CA LEU A 197 9.68 -8.33 6.65
C LEU A 197 10.06 -7.79 5.26
N ARG A 198 11.34 -7.85 4.89
CA ARG A 198 11.78 -7.39 3.57
C ARG A 198 11.99 -8.59 2.67
N ALA A 199 11.33 -8.56 1.51
CA ALA A 199 11.54 -9.55 0.44
C ALA A 199 13.02 -9.66 0.02
N ASP A 200 13.83 -8.60 0.20
CA ASP A 200 15.26 -8.58 -0.12
C ASP A 200 16.19 -8.72 1.10
N ALA A 201 15.66 -8.95 2.31
CA ALA A 201 16.51 -9.15 3.47
C ALA A 201 17.18 -10.53 3.44
N ALA A 202 18.45 -10.55 3.85
CA ALA A 202 19.10 -11.81 4.14
C ALA A 202 18.41 -12.47 5.35
N PRO A 203 18.34 -13.81 5.38
CA PRO A 203 17.93 -14.53 6.58
C PRO A 203 18.74 -14.07 7.80
N PRO A 204 18.15 -14.09 9.00
CA PRO A 204 18.86 -13.71 10.21
C PRO A 204 20.10 -14.60 10.39
N ALA A 205 21.23 -14.00 10.74
CA ALA A 205 22.48 -14.73 10.96
C ALA A 205 22.62 -15.28 12.39
N ALA A 206 21.81 -14.75 13.31
CA ALA A 206 21.83 -15.08 14.74
C ALA A 206 20.41 -15.41 15.23
N ARG A 207 20.33 -16.07 16.40
CA ARG A 207 19.04 -16.46 16.97
C ARG A 207 18.26 -15.23 17.41
N LEU A 208 16.98 -15.20 17.07
CA LEU A 208 16.06 -14.14 17.45
C LEU A 208 15.60 -14.37 18.90
N ARG A 209 15.70 -13.34 19.73
CA ARG A 209 15.33 -13.40 21.14
C ARG A 209 13.97 -12.78 21.43
N SER A 210 13.58 -11.78 20.66
CA SER A 210 12.35 -11.03 20.90
C SER A 210 11.78 -10.45 19.62
N VAL A 211 10.45 -10.33 19.63
CA VAL A 211 9.67 -9.60 18.63
C VAL A 211 8.86 -8.54 19.35
N THR A 212 8.93 -7.31 18.87
CA THR A 212 8.14 -6.19 19.37
C THR A 212 7.35 -5.56 18.23
N VAL A 213 6.14 -5.12 18.55
CA VAL A 213 5.32 -4.30 17.67
C VAL A 213 4.98 -3.01 18.42
N GLU A 214 4.96 -1.89 17.71
CA GLU A 214 4.36 -0.67 18.26
C GLU A 214 2.85 -0.85 18.40
N ASP A 215 2.25 -0.40 19.50
CA ASP A 215 0.81 -0.61 19.71
C ASP A 215 -0.05 0.23 18.76
N GLU A 216 0.40 1.39 18.30
CA GLU A 216 -0.36 2.21 17.35
C GLU A 216 -0.27 1.65 15.91
N LEU A 217 -1.22 2.04 15.07
CA LEU A 217 -1.10 1.86 13.62
C LEU A 217 0.09 2.68 13.12
N SER A 218 0.77 2.19 12.10
CA SER A 218 1.79 2.97 11.43
C SER A 218 1.12 4.03 10.53
N LEU A 219 1.85 5.10 10.16
CA LEU A 219 1.32 6.08 9.22
C LEU A 219 1.07 5.47 7.85
N TYR A 220 1.92 4.53 7.41
CA TYR A 220 1.71 3.73 6.21
C TYR A 220 0.35 3.01 6.21
N GLU A 221 0.04 2.26 7.26
CA GLU A 221 -1.22 1.52 7.38
C GLU A 221 -2.41 2.48 7.36
N TYR A 222 -2.32 3.57 8.11
CA TYR A 222 -3.40 4.55 8.23
C TYR A 222 -3.65 5.31 6.93
N GLU A 223 -2.60 5.87 6.31
CA GLU A 223 -2.71 6.64 5.07
C GLU A 223 -3.21 5.79 3.91
N THR A 224 -2.67 4.57 3.76
CA THR A 224 -3.02 3.66 2.67
C THR A 224 -4.50 3.31 2.72
N VAL A 225 -5.02 2.97 3.91
CA VAL A 225 -6.44 2.68 4.11
C VAL A 225 -7.32 3.89 3.77
N LEU A 226 -6.98 5.09 4.24
CA LEU A 226 -7.77 6.29 3.95
C LEU A 226 -7.78 6.61 2.45
N ARG A 227 -6.62 6.55 1.81
CA ARG A 227 -6.43 6.83 0.40
C ARG A 227 -7.20 5.87 -0.49
N GLN A 228 -7.00 4.57 -0.30
CA GLN A 228 -7.66 3.54 -1.11
C GLN A 228 -9.17 3.52 -0.88
N SER A 229 -9.65 3.67 0.37
CA SER A 229 -11.08 3.74 0.68
C SER A 229 -11.76 4.91 -0.04
N ARG A 230 -11.09 6.07 -0.12
CA ARG A 230 -11.63 7.23 -0.85
C ARG A 230 -11.74 6.95 -2.35
N VAL A 231 -10.69 6.41 -2.97
CA VAL A 231 -10.73 6.01 -4.39
C VAL A 231 -11.84 4.99 -4.65
N ILE A 232 -12.02 4.02 -3.76
CA ILE A 232 -13.12 3.02 -3.84
C ILE A 232 -14.48 3.71 -3.82
N GLY A 233 -14.71 4.65 -2.89
CA GLY A 233 -15.96 5.41 -2.82
C GLY A 233 -16.23 6.21 -4.10
N ASP A 234 -15.21 6.88 -4.63
CA ASP A 234 -15.33 7.67 -5.86
C ASP A 234 -15.61 6.79 -7.08
N VAL A 235 -14.95 5.63 -7.20
CA VAL A 235 -15.26 4.65 -8.25
C VAL A 235 -16.68 4.11 -8.10
N ALA A 236 -17.10 3.76 -6.89
CA ALA A 236 -18.45 3.27 -6.62
C ALA A 236 -19.54 4.29 -6.97
N ALA A 237 -19.26 5.59 -6.80
CA ALA A 237 -20.16 6.69 -7.17
C ALA A 237 -20.28 6.90 -8.69
N MET A 238 -19.25 6.55 -9.47
CA MET A 238 -19.27 6.63 -10.93
C MET A 238 -19.94 5.43 -11.61
N LEU A 239 -20.05 4.31 -10.90
CA LEU A 239 -20.69 3.10 -11.43
C LEU A 239 -22.21 3.30 -11.55
N PRO A 240 -22.87 2.68 -12.55
CA PRO A 240 -24.32 2.70 -12.62
C PRO A 240 -24.94 2.21 -11.29
N PRO A 241 -25.93 2.91 -10.71
CA PRO A 241 -26.51 2.52 -9.42
C PRO A 241 -27.11 1.12 -9.41
N SER A 242 -27.55 0.63 -10.57
CA SER A 242 -28.11 -0.72 -10.73
C SER A 242 -27.06 -1.81 -10.92
N LEU A 243 -25.77 -1.47 -11.10
CA LEU A 243 -24.71 -2.45 -11.32
C LEU A 243 -24.32 -3.10 -9.99
N PRO A 244 -24.46 -4.43 -9.86
CA PRO A 244 -23.97 -5.16 -8.70
C PRO A 244 -22.49 -4.89 -8.48
N LEU A 245 -22.13 -4.54 -7.24
CA LEU A 245 -20.77 -4.21 -6.86
C LEU A 245 -20.38 -4.98 -5.60
N THR A 246 -19.21 -5.60 -5.66
CA THR A 246 -18.53 -6.22 -4.52
C THR A 246 -17.20 -5.52 -4.28
N VAL A 247 -16.84 -5.32 -3.01
CA VAL A 247 -15.50 -4.88 -2.61
C VAL A 247 -14.84 -5.98 -1.79
N THR A 248 -13.69 -6.44 -2.24
CA THR A 248 -12.87 -7.44 -1.57
C THR A 248 -11.65 -6.76 -0.96
N VAL A 249 -11.49 -6.92 0.35
CA VAL A 249 -10.35 -6.39 1.11
C VAL A 249 -9.36 -7.52 1.35
N ASP A 250 -8.15 -7.39 0.81
CA ASP A 250 -7.07 -8.36 0.91
C ASP A 250 -5.96 -7.82 1.83
N VAL A 251 -5.96 -8.26 3.09
CA VAL A 251 -4.94 -7.90 4.07
C VAL A 251 -4.13 -9.16 4.38
N PRO A 252 -2.81 -9.17 4.15
CA PRO A 252 -1.99 -10.38 4.24
C PRO A 252 -1.77 -10.82 5.69
N ARG A 253 -2.55 -11.80 6.17
CA ARG A 253 -2.37 -12.40 7.50
C ARG A 253 -1.39 -13.55 7.46
N VAL A 254 -1.76 -14.62 6.77
CA VAL A 254 -1.01 -15.87 6.78
C VAL A 254 0.27 -15.79 5.95
N GLN A 255 0.32 -14.90 4.95
CA GLN A 255 1.54 -14.55 4.23
C GLN A 255 2.65 -14.08 5.20
N TYR A 256 2.28 -13.38 6.28
CA TYR A 256 3.26 -12.97 7.30
C TYR A 256 3.75 -14.15 8.12
N TYR A 257 2.92 -15.17 8.38
CA TYR A 257 3.39 -16.38 9.06
C TYR A 257 4.53 -17.04 8.29
N LEU A 258 4.38 -17.10 6.95
CA LEU A 258 5.36 -17.71 6.04
C LEU A 258 6.75 -17.05 6.15
N TYR A 259 6.82 -15.72 6.34
CA TYR A 259 8.10 -15.00 6.47
C TYR A 259 8.98 -15.47 7.64
N LEU A 260 8.38 -16.05 8.68
CA LEU A 260 9.14 -16.51 9.86
C LEU A 260 9.57 -17.99 9.76
N LEU A 261 8.94 -18.78 8.89
CA LEU A 261 9.08 -20.23 8.91
C LEU A 261 10.48 -20.71 8.57
N ASP A 262 11.19 -20.04 7.66
CA ASP A 262 12.56 -20.43 7.30
C ASP A 262 13.54 -20.23 8.47
N ALA A 263 13.40 -19.11 9.19
CA ALA A 263 14.20 -18.83 10.38
C ALA A 263 13.83 -19.79 11.54
N TYR A 264 12.56 -20.16 11.66
CA TYR A 264 12.09 -21.15 12.62
C TYR A 264 12.66 -22.55 12.32
N GLN A 265 12.54 -23.01 11.08
CA GLN A 265 13.04 -24.31 10.63
C GLN A 265 14.58 -24.40 10.73
N GLY A 266 15.28 -23.28 10.57
CA GLY A 266 16.72 -23.15 10.81
C GLY A 266 17.14 -23.08 12.29
N GLY A 267 16.20 -23.16 13.24
CA GLY A 267 16.49 -23.12 14.69
C GLY A 267 16.87 -21.74 15.23
N LEU A 268 16.66 -20.68 14.44
CA LEU A 268 16.94 -19.29 14.80
C LEU A 268 15.78 -18.64 15.56
N VAL A 269 14.59 -19.25 15.55
CA VAL A 269 13.40 -18.76 16.25
C VAL A 269 12.88 -19.89 17.13
N THR A 270 12.54 -19.59 18.39
CA THR A 270 11.92 -20.58 19.28
C THR A 270 10.43 -20.71 19.00
N THR A 271 9.83 -21.83 19.39
CA THR A 271 8.36 -22.04 19.26
C THR A 271 7.57 -20.93 19.95
N GLU A 272 7.99 -20.49 21.14
CA GLU A 272 7.31 -19.43 21.89
C GLU A 272 7.36 -18.09 21.14
N LEU A 273 8.51 -17.79 20.53
CA LEU A 273 8.70 -16.56 19.76
C LEU A 273 7.87 -16.57 18.47
N ALA A 274 7.82 -17.71 17.78
CA ALA A 274 7.01 -17.88 16.57
C ALA A 274 5.50 -17.78 16.86
N GLN A 275 5.01 -18.45 17.91
CA GLN A 275 3.62 -18.31 18.34
C GLN A 275 3.29 -16.89 18.79
N ARG A 276 4.22 -16.20 19.48
CA ARG A 276 4.05 -14.79 19.83
C ARG A 276 3.92 -13.94 18.57
N TYR A 277 4.77 -14.17 17.57
CA TYR A 277 4.70 -13.46 16.29
C TYR A 277 3.34 -13.67 15.61
N PHE A 278 2.83 -14.90 15.50
CA PHE A 278 1.53 -15.16 14.88
C PHE A 278 0.40 -14.40 15.58
N ARG A 279 0.39 -14.37 16.92
CA ARG A 279 -0.59 -13.57 17.69
C ARG A 279 -0.48 -12.06 17.43
N LEU A 280 0.74 -11.53 17.28
CA LEU A 280 0.96 -10.11 16.95
C LEU A 280 0.44 -9.80 15.54
N VAL A 281 0.68 -10.70 14.58
CA VAL A 281 0.15 -10.62 13.21
C VAL A 281 -1.38 -10.64 13.22
N ASP A 282 -2.01 -11.57 13.93
CA ASP A 282 -3.48 -11.66 14.02
C ASP A 282 -4.12 -10.42 14.63
N SER A 283 -3.52 -9.92 15.71
CA SER A 283 -3.98 -8.70 16.38
C SER A 283 -3.87 -7.50 15.44
N ARG A 284 -2.75 -7.36 14.72
CA ARG A 284 -2.56 -6.27 13.74
C ARG A 284 -3.51 -6.40 12.56
N TYR A 285 -3.62 -7.60 11.98
CA TYR A 285 -4.53 -7.92 10.89
C TYR A 285 -5.96 -7.49 11.23
N THR A 286 -6.47 -7.91 12.39
CA THR A 286 -7.84 -7.59 12.81
C THR A 286 -8.05 -6.08 12.85
N ARG A 287 -7.10 -5.33 13.44
CA ARG A 287 -7.20 -3.87 13.57
C ARG A 287 -7.14 -3.13 12.23
N VAL A 288 -6.24 -3.54 11.35
CA VAL A 288 -6.08 -2.95 10.01
C VAL A 288 -7.31 -3.26 9.15
N LEU A 289 -7.74 -4.53 9.12
CA LEU A 289 -8.93 -4.96 8.39
C LEU A 289 -10.19 -4.22 8.87
N ASP A 290 -10.38 -4.10 10.19
CA ASP A 290 -11.52 -3.38 10.77
C ASP A 290 -11.51 -1.90 10.39
N LEU A 291 -10.35 -1.24 10.46
CA LEU A 291 -10.22 0.14 10.01
C LEU A 291 -10.58 0.25 8.52
N PHE A 292 -10.06 -0.65 7.69
CA PHE A 292 -10.26 -0.61 6.25
C PHE A 292 -11.72 -0.82 5.88
N ARG A 293 -12.38 -1.85 6.42
CA ARG A 293 -13.80 -2.11 6.22
C ARG A 293 -14.66 -0.94 6.66
N ARG A 294 -14.38 -0.32 7.81
CA ARG A 294 -15.11 0.87 8.28
C ARG A 294 -14.95 2.06 7.34
N ARG A 295 -13.74 2.31 6.83
CA ARG A 295 -13.47 3.44 5.92
C ARG A 295 -14.08 3.20 4.54
N ILE A 296 -14.01 1.98 4.01
CA ILE A 296 -14.72 1.60 2.78
C ILE A 296 -16.22 1.77 2.95
N ARG A 297 -16.82 1.24 4.02
CA ARG A 297 -18.27 1.40 4.29
C ARG A 297 -18.68 2.87 4.31
N ARG A 298 -17.95 3.71 5.04
CA ARG A 298 -18.20 5.16 5.07
C ARG A 298 -18.10 5.80 3.68
N ALA A 299 -17.13 5.41 2.87
CA ALA A 299 -16.95 5.93 1.52
C ALA A 299 -18.09 5.47 0.57
N LEU A 300 -18.54 4.21 0.69
CA LEU A 300 -19.67 3.67 -0.05
C LEU A 300 -20.99 4.34 0.35
N ASP A 301 -21.21 4.56 1.65
CA ASP A 301 -22.40 5.28 2.16
C ASP A 301 -22.44 6.71 1.62
N ALA A 302 -21.30 7.41 1.58
CA ALA A 302 -21.17 8.73 0.98
C ALA A 302 -21.43 8.73 -0.54
N ALA A 303 -21.13 7.62 -1.22
CA ALA A 303 -21.46 7.38 -2.62
C ALA A 303 -22.92 6.92 -2.85
N GLY A 304 -23.72 6.78 -1.79
CA GLY A 304 -25.10 6.28 -1.87
C GLY A 304 -25.21 4.77 -2.15
N ARG A 305 -24.14 4.00 -1.93
CA ARG A 305 -23.99 2.58 -2.23
C ARG A 305 -24.06 1.69 -0.98
N THR A 306 -25.22 1.68 -0.32
CA THR A 306 -25.43 0.92 0.93
C THR A 306 -25.64 -0.58 0.71
N ASP A 307 -25.95 -0.98 -0.53
CA ASP A 307 -26.23 -2.34 -0.99
C ASP A 307 -24.96 -3.20 -1.21
N VAL A 308 -23.79 -2.56 -1.21
CA VAL A 308 -22.53 -3.19 -1.61
C VAL A 308 -22.03 -4.18 -0.55
N ALA A 309 -21.64 -5.36 -1.02
CA ALA A 309 -20.97 -6.35 -0.20
C ALA A 309 -19.50 -5.98 -0.02
N VAL A 310 -19.06 -5.84 1.24
CA VAL A 310 -17.64 -5.70 1.60
C VAL A 310 -17.20 -7.01 2.24
N ARG A 311 -16.39 -7.78 1.52
CA ARG A 311 -15.86 -9.07 1.95
C ARG A 311 -14.36 -9.01 2.20
N THR A 312 -13.87 -10.01 2.92
CA THR A 312 -12.44 -10.21 3.14
C THR A 312 -11.97 -11.30 2.19
N ALA A 313 -10.81 -11.11 1.56
CA ALA A 313 -10.19 -12.14 0.75
C ALA A 313 -9.85 -13.36 1.61
N PRO A 314 -10.17 -14.59 1.19
CA PRO A 314 -9.74 -15.78 1.91
C PRO A 314 -8.22 -15.99 1.82
N GLY A 315 -7.57 -15.58 0.72
CA GLY A 315 -6.12 -15.68 0.56
C GLY A 315 -5.55 -17.04 0.98
N LEU A 316 -4.69 -17.04 2.01
CA LEU A 316 -4.07 -18.22 2.61
C LEU A 316 -4.67 -18.62 3.96
N ASP A 317 -5.83 -18.10 4.36
CA ASP A 317 -6.47 -18.43 5.65
C ASP A 317 -6.62 -19.94 5.91
N PRO A 318 -6.90 -20.82 4.91
CA PRO A 318 -6.92 -22.26 5.12
C PRO A 318 -5.63 -22.86 5.67
N LEU A 319 -4.48 -22.17 5.53
CA LEU A 319 -3.20 -22.63 6.08
C LEU A 319 -2.98 -22.20 7.54
N ALA A 320 -3.80 -21.30 8.10
CA ALA A 320 -3.52 -20.68 9.40
C ALA A 320 -3.40 -21.72 10.53
N GLU A 321 -4.36 -22.64 10.62
CA GLU A 321 -4.38 -23.69 11.65
C GLU A 321 -3.23 -24.68 11.45
N CYS A 322 -3.01 -25.11 10.21
CA CYS A 322 -1.91 -26.00 9.84
C CYS A 322 -0.54 -25.42 10.23
N LEU A 323 -0.30 -24.14 9.95
CA LEU A 323 0.95 -23.48 10.28
C LEU A 323 1.13 -23.24 11.79
N ALA A 324 0.04 -22.95 12.51
CA ALA A 324 0.08 -22.84 13.96
C ALA A 324 0.42 -24.18 14.63
N GLU A 325 -0.16 -25.28 14.15
CA GLU A 325 0.14 -26.64 14.61
C GLU A 325 1.59 -27.06 14.26
N ALA A 326 2.04 -26.74 13.04
CA ALA A 326 3.41 -26.97 12.61
C ALA A 326 4.45 -26.32 13.53
N VAL A 327 4.22 -25.06 13.91
CA VAL A 327 5.09 -24.36 14.87
C VAL A 327 4.99 -24.95 16.28
N ALA A 328 3.80 -25.40 16.70
CA ALA A 328 3.62 -25.99 18.02
C ALA A 328 4.35 -27.35 18.16
N THR A 329 4.38 -28.14 17.10
CA THR A 329 4.98 -29.48 17.06
C THR A 329 6.43 -29.50 16.59
N GLY A 330 6.88 -28.43 15.90
CA GLY A 330 8.19 -28.35 15.28
C GLY A 330 8.27 -29.02 13.91
N ASP A 331 7.15 -29.50 13.37
CA ASP A 331 7.07 -30.17 12.06
C ASP A 331 6.56 -29.19 11.01
N VAL A 332 7.49 -28.46 10.37
CA VAL A 332 7.17 -27.45 9.37
C VAL A 332 6.92 -28.11 8.01
N PRO A 333 5.72 -27.97 7.40
CA PRO A 333 5.40 -28.58 6.12
C PRO A 333 6.33 -28.10 4.99
N HIS A 334 6.50 -28.97 3.99
CA HIS A 334 7.11 -28.57 2.73
C HIS A 334 6.15 -27.70 1.91
N ASP A 335 6.70 -26.95 0.97
CA ASP A 335 5.92 -25.97 0.20
C ASP A 335 4.87 -26.65 -0.69
N ASP A 336 5.17 -27.85 -1.21
CA ASP A 336 4.23 -28.71 -1.93
C ASP A 336 3.03 -29.13 -1.05
N ASP A 337 3.26 -29.37 0.25
CA ASP A 337 2.20 -29.73 1.20
C ASP A 337 1.26 -28.54 1.41
N LEU A 338 1.81 -27.33 1.57
CA LEU A 338 1.04 -26.10 1.74
C LEU A 338 0.17 -25.83 0.49
N LEU A 339 0.74 -25.98 -0.71
CA LEU A 339 -0.03 -25.87 -1.96
C LEU A 339 -1.11 -26.95 -2.05
N ALA A 340 -0.82 -28.19 -1.64
CA ALA A 340 -1.81 -29.26 -1.62
C ALA A 340 -2.99 -28.96 -0.69
N VAL A 341 -2.76 -28.34 0.46
CA VAL A 341 -3.84 -27.86 1.35
C VAL A 341 -4.70 -26.81 0.62
N MET A 342 -4.08 -25.84 -0.06
CA MET A 342 -4.84 -24.83 -0.82
C MET A 342 -5.69 -25.45 -1.92
N ILE A 343 -5.20 -26.45 -2.64
CA ILE A 343 -5.95 -27.17 -3.67
C ILE A 343 -7.09 -27.99 -3.07
N ALA A 344 -6.87 -28.59 -1.89
CA ALA A 344 -7.85 -29.40 -1.19
C ALA A 344 -9.06 -28.60 -0.70
N THR A 345 -8.97 -27.27 -0.62
CA THR A 345 -10.12 -26.39 -0.36
C THR A 345 -11.21 -26.51 -1.44
N GLY A 346 -10.86 -27.04 -2.61
CA GLY A 346 -11.77 -27.19 -3.74
C GLY A 346 -11.80 -25.98 -4.66
N ASP A 347 -11.11 -24.89 -4.30
CA ASP A 347 -11.07 -23.65 -5.06
C ASP A 347 -10.50 -23.86 -6.49
N PRO A 348 -11.23 -23.45 -7.54
CA PRO A 348 -10.80 -23.67 -8.92
C PRO A 348 -9.55 -22.87 -9.29
N MET A 349 -9.35 -21.67 -8.74
CA MET A 349 -8.20 -20.83 -9.10
C MET A 349 -6.88 -21.45 -8.66
N TRP A 350 -6.85 -22.06 -7.47
CA TRP A 350 -5.66 -22.76 -6.99
C TRP A 350 -5.31 -23.99 -7.82
N LYS A 351 -6.30 -24.62 -8.46
CA LYS A 351 -6.08 -25.75 -9.38
C LYS A 351 -5.54 -25.27 -10.72
N GLU A 352 -6.13 -24.23 -11.29
CA GLU A 352 -5.70 -23.65 -12.57
C GLU A 352 -4.28 -23.08 -12.49
N LEU A 353 -3.97 -22.31 -11.44
CA LEU A 353 -2.66 -21.71 -11.28
C LEU A 353 -1.55 -22.74 -11.05
N ARG A 354 -1.86 -23.88 -10.43
CA ARG A 354 -0.88 -24.97 -10.32
C ARG A 354 -0.39 -25.46 -11.70
N GLU A 355 -1.19 -25.35 -12.75
CA GLU A 355 -0.80 -25.82 -14.09
C GLU A 355 0.05 -24.79 -14.84
N LEU A 356 -0.07 -23.51 -14.49
CA LEU A 356 0.62 -22.40 -15.17
C LEU A 356 1.86 -21.90 -14.43
N ASP A 357 1.77 -21.74 -13.11
CA ASP A 357 2.79 -21.11 -12.28
C ASP A 357 2.80 -21.74 -10.89
N VAL A 358 3.52 -22.87 -10.75
CA VAL A 358 3.67 -23.56 -9.47
C VAL A 358 4.52 -22.70 -8.54
N PRO A 359 4.02 -22.30 -7.35
CA PRO A 359 4.84 -21.63 -6.35
C PRO A 359 6.04 -22.50 -5.98
N HIS A 360 7.25 -21.98 -6.17
CA HIS A 360 8.49 -22.73 -5.92
C HIS A 360 9.04 -22.56 -4.50
N ASP A 361 8.49 -21.60 -3.76
CA ASP A 361 8.78 -21.39 -2.34
C ASP A 361 7.59 -20.73 -1.62
N ARG A 362 7.69 -20.61 -0.30
CA ARG A 362 6.67 -19.98 0.58
C ARG A 362 6.40 -18.52 0.22
N HIS A 363 7.42 -17.79 -0.20
CA HIS A 363 7.29 -16.40 -0.58
C HIS A 363 6.43 -16.30 -1.85
N CYS A 364 6.75 -17.09 -2.87
CA CYS A 364 5.96 -17.26 -4.08
C CYS A 364 4.53 -17.70 -3.78
N LEU A 365 4.30 -18.62 -2.84
CA LEU A 365 2.93 -18.99 -2.43
C LEU A 365 2.15 -17.78 -1.88
N GLY A 366 2.82 -16.95 -1.08
CA GLY A 366 2.32 -15.65 -0.64
C GLY A 366 1.92 -14.75 -1.81
N TYR A 367 2.79 -14.58 -2.81
CA TYR A 367 2.50 -13.78 -4.01
C TYR A 367 1.35 -14.35 -4.84
N THR A 368 1.34 -15.66 -5.05
CA THR A 368 0.29 -16.34 -5.81
C THR A 368 -1.08 -16.13 -5.17
N SER A 369 -1.18 -16.06 -3.84
CA SER A 369 -2.45 -15.77 -3.16
C SER A 369 -3.05 -14.42 -3.55
N TYR A 370 -2.23 -13.39 -3.75
CA TYR A 370 -2.69 -12.09 -4.25
C TYR A 370 -3.15 -12.18 -5.70
N LEU A 371 -2.41 -12.90 -6.54
CA LEU A 371 -2.77 -13.09 -7.94
C LEU A 371 -4.11 -13.81 -8.08
N VAL A 372 -4.39 -14.79 -7.22
CA VAL A 372 -5.69 -15.47 -7.13
C VAL A 372 -6.83 -14.46 -6.93
N GLU A 373 -6.72 -13.54 -5.96
CA GLU A 373 -7.79 -12.57 -5.70
C GLU A 373 -7.99 -11.59 -6.86
N LEU A 374 -6.91 -11.15 -7.51
CA LEU A 374 -6.98 -10.32 -8.71
C LEU A 374 -7.66 -11.04 -9.88
N LEU A 375 -7.38 -12.34 -10.07
CA LEU A 375 -7.98 -13.18 -11.11
C LEU A 375 -9.46 -13.50 -10.83
N ARG A 376 -9.84 -13.68 -9.57
CA ARG A 376 -11.26 -13.82 -9.18
C ARG A 376 -12.07 -12.57 -9.49
N ALA A 377 -11.49 -11.38 -9.27
CA ALA A 377 -12.17 -10.12 -9.54
C ALA A 377 -12.52 -9.91 -11.03
N VAL A 378 -11.81 -10.57 -11.93
CA VAL A 378 -12.08 -10.53 -13.38
C VAL A 378 -12.93 -11.72 -13.86
N GLY A 379 -13.52 -12.48 -12.93
CA GLY A 379 -14.55 -13.47 -13.23
C GLY A 379 -14.05 -14.84 -13.68
N LEU A 380 -12.77 -15.18 -13.47
CA LEU A 380 -12.23 -16.47 -13.92
C LEU A 380 -12.71 -17.70 -13.12
N SER A 381 -13.22 -17.50 -11.89
CA SER A 381 -13.60 -18.60 -10.99
C SER A 381 -15.08 -18.98 -11.01
N ASP A 382 -15.94 -18.14 -11.57
CA ASP A 382 -17.38 -18.36 -11.68
C ASP A 382 -17.73 -18.37 -13.19
N ASP A 383 -18.96 -18.71 -13.60
CA ASP A 383 -19.44 -18.60 -15.00
C ASP A 383 -19.36 -17.15 -15.59
N GLY A 384 -18.62 -16.24 -14.92
CA GLY A 384 -18.58 -14.79 -14.90
C GLY A 384 -17.93 -14.12 -16.08
N ARG A 385 -18.52 -14.33 -17.25
CA ARG A 385 -18.44 -13.35 -18.33
C ARG A 385 -19.01 -12.00 -17.84
N GLY A 386 -18.45 -10.88 -18.32
CA GLY A 386 -19.01 -9.54 -18.08
C GLY A 386 -18.67 -8.84 -16.75
N ALA A 387 -17.76 -9.37 -15.91
CA ALA A 387 -17.35 -8.72 -14.65
C ALA A 387 -16.24 -7.67 -14.80
N LEU A 388 -16.54 -6.38 -14.58
CA LEU A 388 -15.52 -5.33 -14.53
C LEU A 388 -14.65 -5.48 -13.27
N GLY A 389 -13.43 -6.00 -13.43
CA GLY A 389 -12.46 -6.08 -12.35
C GLY A 389 -11.67 -4.77 -12.20
N ILE A 390 -11.54 -4.26 -10.99
CA ILE A 390 -10.75 -3.06 -10.71
C ILE A 390 -9.89 -3.28 -9.46
N ASN A 391 -8.57 -3.26 -9.63
CA ASN A 391 -7.64 -3.21 -8.53
C ASN A 391 -7.42 -1.75 -8.09
N VAL A 392 -7.62 -1.46 -6.80
CA VAL A 392 -7.31 -0.17 -6.18
C VAL A 392 -6.19 -0.39 -5.18
N ASP A 393 -4.96 -0.01 -5.52
CA ASP A 393 -3.82 -0.34 -4.67
C ASP A 393 -2.72 0.74 -4.64
N SER A 394 -1.66 0.50 -3.89
CA SER A 394 -0.42 1.24 -3.91
C SER A 394 0.37 0.91 -5.17
N PHE A 395 1.09 1.89 -5.73
CA PHE A 395 1.80 1.72 -7.01
C PHE A 395 2.88 0.63 -6.99
N GLY A 396 3.39 0.26 -5.81
CA GLY A 396 4.28 -0.89 -5.65
C GLY A 396 3.70 -2.20 -6.18
N GLU A 397 2.39 -2.38 -6.08
CA GLU A 397 1.66 -3.59 -6.51
C GLU A 397 1.30 -3.59 -8.00
N ALA A 398 1.70 -2.54 -8.73
CA ALA A 398 1.40 -2.46 -10.15
C ALA A 398 2.03 -3.59 -10.97
N LEU A 399 3.10 -4.23 -10.48
CA LEU A 399 3.70 -5.40 -11.12
C LEU A 399 2.84 -6.65 -10.97
N LEU A 400 2.21 -6.88 -9.81
CA LEU A 400 1.29 -8.00 -9.60
C LEU A 400 0.09 -7.92 -10.53
N PHE A 401 -0.42 -6.71 -10.79
CA PHE A 401 -1.46 -6.52 -11.79
C PHE A 401 -1.02 -6.89 -13.21
N ASP A 402 0.21 -6.58 -13.61
CA ASP A 402 0.71 -6.97 -14.93
C ASP A 402 0.86 -8.50 -15.02
N GLN A 403 1.32 -9.14 -13.94
CA GLN A 403 1.40 -10.60 -13.84
C GLN A 403 0.02 -11.26 -13.89
N ALA A 404 -0.96 -10.78 -13.11
CA ALA A 404 -2.34 -11.28 -13.16
C ALA A 404 -2.94 -11.13 -14.56
N ARG A 405 -2.63 -10.04 -15.28
CA ARG A 405 -3.06 -9.88 -16.66
C ARG A 405 -2.40 -10.86 -17.62
N GLN A 406 -1.12 -11.16 -17.43
CA GLN A 406 -0.43 -12.17 -18.22
C GLN A 406 -1.04 -13.56 -17.96
N LEU A 407 -1.19 -13.96 -16.70
CA LEU A 407 -1.81 -15.23 -16.32
C LEU A 407 -3.23 -15.37 -16.89
N ARG A 408 -4.02 -14.30 -16.85
CA ARG A 408 -5.34 -14.30 -17.49
C ARG A 408 -5.29 -14.60 -18.99
N GLN A 409 -4.29 -14.10 -19.71
CA GLN A 409 -4.12 -14.38 -21.14
C GLN A 409 -3.71 -15.84 -21.37
N GLU A 410 -2.91 -16.41 -20.47
CA GLU A 410 -2.48 -17.80 -20.53
C GLU A 410 -3.61 -18.79 -20.17
N LEU A 411 -4.60 -18.35 -19.39
CA LEU A 411 -5.84 -19.09 -19.09
C LEU A 411 -6.89 -19.03 -20.24
N ASP A 412 -6.47 -18.71 -21.46
CA ASP A 412 -7.32 -18.58 -22.65
C ASP A 412 -8.54 -17.65 -22.48
N ALA A 413 -8.49 -16.71 -21.53
CA ALA A 413 -9.53 -15.71 -21.39
C ALA A 413 -9.41 -14.69 -22.54
N PRO A 414 -10.50 -14.43 -23.30
CA PRO A 414 -10.44 -13.51 -24.42
C PRO A 414 -9.92 -12.14 -23.99
N ASP A 415 -9.01 -11.59 -24.81
CA ASP A 415 -8.24 -10.38 -24.51
C ASP A 415 -9.13 -9.11 -24.37
N ASP A 416 -10.41 -9.23 -24.75
CA ASP A 416 -11.41 -8.17 -24.90
C ASP A 416 -12.62 -8.24 -23.94
N ASP A 417 -12.74 -9.21 -23.03
CA ASP A 417 -13.90 -9.26 -22.10
C ASP A 417 -13.66 -10.14 -20.85
N PRO A 418 -13.91 -9.66 -19.62
CA PRO A 418 -14.29 -8.30 -19.23
C PRO A 418 -13.08 -7.39 -18.91
N PRO A 419 -13.25 -6.06 -18.85
CA PRO A 419 -12.13 -5.15 -18.64
C PRO A 419 -11.50 -5.32 -17.25
N PHE A 420 -10.16 -5.24 -17.18
CA PHE A 420 -9.41 -5.23 -15.92
C PHE A 420 -8.64 -3.92 -15.77
N LEU A 421 -8.96 -3.16 -14.72
CA LEU A 421 -8.36 -1.85 -14.43
C LEU A 421 -7.48 -1.90 -13.18
N GLY A 422 -6.37 -1.15 -13.23
CA GLY A 422 -5.54 -0.91 -12.06
C GLY A 422 -5.50 0.59 -11.78
N LEU A 423 -5.94 0.99 -10.58
CA LEU A 423 -5.98 2.37 -10.11
C LEU A 423 -5.03 2.51 -8.93
N TYR A 424 -3.90 3.19 -9.15
CA TYR A 424 -2.87 3.37 -8.14
C TYR A 424 -2.77 4.85 -7.75
N ALA A 425 -3.39 5.23 -6.64
CA ALA A 425 -3.28 6.58 -6.12
C ALA A 425 -1.90 6.83 -5.51
N ALA A 426 -1.26 7.94 -5.85
CA ALA A 426 -0.05 8.39 -5.18
C ALA A 426 -0.31 8.64 -3.69
N GLU A 427 0.66 8.32 -2.83
CA GLU A 427 0.61 8.69 -1.41
C GLU A 427 0.39 10.21 -1.28
N THR A 428 -0.58 10.62 -0.45
CA THR A 428 -0.82 12.05 -0.23
C THR A 428 0.33 12.68 0.57
N VAL A 429 0.95 11.88 1.43
CA VAL A 429 2.16 12.22 2.19
C VAL A 429 3.33 11.46 1.60
N GLN A 430 4.22 12.16 0.90
CA GLN A 430 5.45 11.58 0.38
C GLN A 430 6.51 11.55 1.48
N THR A 431 7.29 10.46 1.58
CA THR A 431 8.42 10.42 2.53
C THR A 431 9.76 10.46 1.81
N LEU A 432 10.72 11.15 2.42
CA LEU A 432 12.09 11.23 1.94
C LEU A 432 13.03 10.57 2.92
N ARG A 433 13.96 9.78 2.39
CA ARG A 433 15.16 9.35 3.12
C ARG A 433 16.02 10.58 3.47
N PRO A 434 16.97 10.44 4.42
CA PRO A 434 17.86 11.54 4.78
C PRO A 434 18.65 12.13 3.59
N ASP A 435 18.97 11.29 2.59
CA ASP A 435 19.64 11.70 1.35
C ASP A 435 18.74 12.45 0.34
N GLY A 436 17.48 12.70 0.71
CA GLY A 436 16.47 13.41 -0.07
C GLY A 436 15.75 12.55 -1.12
N HIS A 437 16.07 11.25 -1.25
CA HIS A 437 15.38 10.36 -2.17
C HIS A 437 13.99 9.98 -1.65
N VAL A 438 13.00 9.99 -2.55
CA VAL A 438 11.65 9.48 -2.27
C VAL A 438 11.73 8.01 -1.85
N ALA A 439 11.00 7.67 -0.80
CA ALA A 439 10.77 6.31 -0.34
C ALA A 439 9.29 6.13 0.00
N SER A 440 8.79 4.90 -0.07
CA SER A 440 7.42 4.58 0.31
C SER A 440 7.24 4.72 1.81
N LEU A 441 6.02 5.08 2.24
CA LEU A 441 5.66 5.09 3.65
C LEU A 441 5.94 3.75 4.34
N TYR A 442 5.79 2.63 3.61
CA TYR A 442 6.14 1.29 4.11
C TYR A 442 7.58 1.20 4.62
N LEU A 443 8.54 1.80 3.90
CA LEU A 443 9.97 1.72 4.23
C LEU A 443 10.43 2.82 5.18
N THR A 444 9.83 4.00 5.10
CA THR A 444 10.24 5.21 5.83
C THR A 444 9.11 5.86 6.61
N ASP A 445 8.39 5.04 7.37
CA ASP A 445 7.32 5.49 8.26
C ASP A 445 7.89 6.45 9.33
N PRO A 446 7.39 7.69 9.43
CA PRO A 446 7.80 8.65 10.44
C PRO A 446 7.12 8.44 11.80
N GLY A 447 6.16 7.53 11.90
CA GLY A 447 5.26 7.39 13.05
C GLY A 447 4.13 8.43 13.00
N ARG A 448 3.46 8.62 14.14
CA ARG A 448 2.28 9.49 14.28
C ARG A 448 2.59 10.99 14.24
N TYR A 449 3.79 11.38 14.67
CA TYR A 449 4.15 12.79 14.84
C TYR A 449 5.35 13.17 13.97
N ALA A 450 5.28 14.36 13.37
CA ALA A 450 6.41 15.05 12.75
C ALA A 450 6.47 16.49 13.27
N LEU A 451 7.59 17.18 13.08
CA LEU A 451 7.67 18.63 13.31
C LEU A 451 7.21 19.37 12.05
N GLY A 452 6.43 20.42 12.20
CA GLY A 452 6.25 21.43 11.17
C GLY A 452 7.55 22.20 10.91
N GLU A 453 7.56 23.00 9.84
CA GLU A 453 8.71 23.87 9.51
C GLU A 453 9.00 24.93 10.57
N ASP A 454 8.00 25.26 11.39
CA ASP A 454 8.07 26.13 12.56
C ASP A 454 8.56 25.42 13.84
N GLY A 455 8.83 24.11 13.77
CA GLY A 455 9.25 23.27 14.89
C GLY A 455 8.10 22.80 15.79
N VAL A 456 6.84 23.08 15.44
CA VAL A 456 5.67 22.65 16.22
C VAL A 456 5.31 21.20 15.86
N PRO A 457 5.08 20.30 16.84
CA PRO A 457 4.61 18.95 16.54
C PRO A 457 3.27 18.93 15.80
N VAL A 458 3.17 18.08 14.79
CA VAL A 458 1.98 17.85 13.96
C VAL A 458 1.54 16.39 14.15
N ASP A 459 0.30 16.17 14.59
CA ASP A 459 -0.34 14.86 14.56
C ASP A 459 -0.74 14.53 13.11
N LEU A 460 0.00 13.61 12.50
CA LEU A 460 -0.18 13.24 11.10
C LEU A 460 -1.50 12.48 10.87
N PHE A 461 -2.04 11.79 11.88
CA PHE A 461 -3.30 11.08 11.75
C PHE A 461 -4.46 12.08 11.68
N ARG A 462 -4.45 13.07 12.58
CA ARG A 462 -5.44 14.17 12.54
C ARG A 462 -5.35 14.97 11.25
N LEU A 463 -4.13 15.25 10.77
CA LEU A 463 -3.90 15.92 9.49
C LEU A 463 -4.54 15.12 8.34
N LEU A 464 -4.27 13.82 8.26
CA LEU A 464 -4.82 12.95 7.23
C LEU A 464 -6.34 12.82 7.32
N ASP A 465 -6.91 12.71 8.53
CA ASP A 465 -8.37 12.72 8.69
C ASP A 465 -8.98 14.00 8.12
N GLY A 466 -8.35 15.16 8.34
CA GLY A 466 -8.79 16.42 7.75
C GLY A 466 -8.71 16.43 6.22
N VAL A 467 -7.57 16.00 5.66
CA VAL A 467 -7.36 15.87 4.20
C VAL A 467 -8.43 14.98 3.56
N TYR A 468 -8.71 13.84 4.18
CA TYR A 468 -9.65 12.84 3.64
C TYR A 468 -11.11 13.10 4.03
N ALA A 469 -11.40 14.02 4.97
CA ALA A 469 -12.75 14.44 5.31
C ALA A 469 -13.26 15.62 4.45
N GLN A 470 -12.37 16.41 3.84
CA GLN A 470 -12.78 17.54 3.00
C GLN A 470 -13.53 17.06 1.75
N PRO A 471 -14.81 17.44 1.57
CA PRO A 471 -15.39 17.43 0.23
C PRO A 471 -14.59 18.41 -0.63
N SER A 472 -14.25 18.02 -1.86
CA SER A 472 -13.64 18.95 -2.81
C SER A 472 -14.59 20.13 -2.98
N ASN A 473 -14.10 21.35 -2.70
CA ASN A 473 -14.86 22.59 -2.88
C ASN A 473 -15.09 22.91 -4.37
N ALA A 474 -14.77 22.01 -5.30
CA ALA A 474 -15.12 22.17 -6.69
C ALA A 474 -16.65 22.16 -6.83
N PRO A 475 -17.28 23.24 -7.32
CA PRO A 475 -18.68 23.17 -7.73
C PRO A 475 -18.83 22.03 -8.74
N PRO A 476 -19.93 21.27 -8.71
CA PRO A 476 -20.16 20.25 -9.73
C PRO A 476 -20.00 20.89 -11.11
N PRO A 477 -19.33 20.23 -12.07
CA PRO A 477 -19.19 20.79 -13.40
C PRO A 477 -20.58 21.12 -13.94
N ASP A 478 -20.78 22.35 -14.43
CA ASP A 478 -22.03 22.75 -15.09
C ASP A 478 -22.25 21.80 -16.28
N LEU A 479 -23.13 20.82 -16.09
CA LEU A 479 -23.57 19.90 -17.14
C LEU A 479 -24.66 20.62 -17.95
N THR A 480 -24.25 21.56 -18.81
CA THR A 480 -25.11 22.14 -19.86
C THR A 480 -25.04 21.34 -21.15
#